data_AF-A0A3A8W5B2-F1
#
_entry.id   AF-A0A3A8W5B2-F1
#
_cell.length_a   1.000
_cell.length_b   1.000
_cell.length_c   1.000
_cell.angle_alpha   90.00
_cell.angle_beta   90.00
_cell.angle_gamma   90.00
#
_symmetry.space_group_name_H-M   'P 1'
#
loop_
_entity.id
_entity.type
_entity.pdbx_description
1 polymer ?
#
loop_
_entity_poly.entity_id
_entity_poly.type
_entity_poly.pdbx_seq_one_letter_code
_entity_poly.pdbx_strand_id
1 'polypeptide(L)' 'MKGIIWDLLETAGEAAVAYRAGRWVIACAYLERGYDAVGGEYLALPVFYWLGGRIMHNIIGFWRQL' A
#
# COMPACT_ATOMS: atom_id res chain seq x y z
N MET A 1 -4.27 25.61 6.75
CA MET A 1 -4.75 24.52 7.63
C MET A 1 -5.49 23.40 6.87
N LYS A 2 -6.48 23.69 6.02
CA LYS A 2 -7.23 22.63 5.30
C LYS A 2 -6.35 21.72 4.41
N GLY A 3 -5.31 22.26 3.76
CA GLY A 3 -4.39 21.46 2.92
C GLY A 3 -3.60 20.40 3.69
N ILE A 4 -3.06 20.76 4.87
CA ILE A 4 -2.24 19.87 5.71
C ILE A 4 -3.06 18.64 6.19
N ILE A 5 -4.35 18.82 6.46
CA ILE A 5 -5.22 17.71 6.90
C ILE A 5 -5.39 16.67 5.79
N TRP A 6 -5.53 17.12 4.54
CA TRP A 6 -5.63 16.23 3.39
C TRP A 6 -4.32 15.48 3.14
N ASP A 7 -3.18 16.17 3.23
CA ASP A 7 -1.87 15.55 3.03
C ASP A 7 -1.58 14.50 4.13
N LEU A 8 -2.02 14.77 5.38
CA LEU A 8 -1.95 13.80 6.48
C LEU A 8 -2.85 12.58 6.25
N LEU A 9 -4.08 12.79 5.76
CA LEU A 9 -5.00 11.70 5.43
C LEU A 9 -4.47 10.83 4.28
N GLU A 10 -3.84 11.46 3.30
CA GLU A 10 -3.20 10.79 2.18
C GLU A 10 -2.05 9.93 2.65
N THR A 11 -1.11 10.52 3.40
CA THR A 11 0.02 9.80 3.98
C THR A 11 -0.44 8.64 4.88
N ALA A 12 -1.46 8.86 5.70
CA ALA A 12 -2.02 7.82 6.56
C ALA A 12 -2.70 6.70 5.76
N GLY A 13 -3.43 7.05 4.70
CA GLY A 13 -4.06 6.10 3.79
C GLY A 13 -3.04 5.25 3.03
N GLU A 14 -2.00 5.86 2.49
CA GLU A 14 -0.89 5.17 1.83
C GLU A 14 -0.17 4.23 2.79
N ALA A 15 0.13 4.67 4.01
CA ALA A 15 0.78 3.84 5.03
C ALA A 15 -0.09 2.63 5.43
N ALA A 16 -1.41 2.82 5.57
CA ALA A 16 -2.33 1.73 5.89
C ALA A 16 -2.41 0.69 4.77
N VAL A 17 -2.48 1.14 3.51
CA VAL A 17 -2.50 0.25 2.34
C VAL A 17 -1.17 -0.49 2.20
N ALA A 18 -0.05 0.20 2.36
CA ALA A 18 1.29 -0.37 2.35
C ALA A 18 1.42 -1.49 3.39
N TYR A 19 0.99 -1.23 4.62
CA TYR A 19 1.04 -2.21 5.71
C TYR A 19 0.17 -3.45 5.40
N ARG A 20 -1.05 -3.24 4.90
CA ARG A 20 -1.99 -4.34 4.61
C ARG A 20 -1.55 -5.17 3.41
N ALA A 21 -1.13 -4.52 2.34
CA ALA A 21 -0.58 -5.17 1.16
C ALA A 21 0.70 -5.93 1.51
N GLY A 22 1.58 -5.33 2.33
CA GLY A 22 2.80 -5.98 2.79
C GLY A 22 2.53 -7.25 3.58
N ARG A 23 1.61 -7.18 4.56
CA ARG A 23 1.18 -8.38 5.30
C ARG A 23 0.58 -9.45 4.39
N TRP A 24 -0.22 -9.04 3.40
CA TRP A 24 -0.87 -9.97 2.49
C TRP A 24 0.15 -10.68 1.59
N VAL A 25 1.10 -9.95 1.00
CA VAL A 25 2.19 -10.50 0.19
C VAL A 25 3.04 -11.48 1.01
N ILE A 26 3.40 -11.11 2.24
CA ILE A 26 4.17 -12.00 3.14
C ILE A 26 3.36 -13.26 3.47
N ALA A 27 2.07 -13.12 3.77
CA ALA A 27 1.21 -14.26 4.06
C ALA A 27 1.03 -15.19 2.85
N CYS A 28 0.86 -14.63 1.65
CA CYS A 28 0.77 -15.39 0.40
C CYS A 28 2.08 -16.14 0.09
N ALA A 29 3.22 -15.46 0.18
CA ALA A 29 4.53 -16.09 -0.01
C ALA A 29 4.76 -17.23 1.00
N TYR A 30 4.38 -17.01 2.26
CA TYR A 30 4.48 -18.03 3.30
C TYR A 30 3.58 -19.25 3.05
N LEU A 31 2.38 -19.05 2.48
CA LEU A 31 1.45 -20.12 2.13
C LEU A 31 1.89 -20.93 0.90
N GLU A 32 2.49 -20.28 -0.11
CA GLU A 32 2.92 -20.97 -1.34
C GLU A 32 4.24 -21.73 -1.18
N ARG A 33 5.17 -21.25 -0.35
CA ARG A 33 6.54 -21.79 -0.28
C ARG A 33 7.09 -22.10 1.12
N GLY A 34 6.38 -21.75 2.19
CA GLY A 34 6.91 -21.89 3.55
C GLY A 34 8.19 -21.05 3.76
N TYR A 35 9.17 -21.58 4.51
CA TYR A 35 10.43 -20.87 4.83
C TYR A 35 11.39 -20.68 3.63
N ASP A 36 11.08 -21.28 2.48
CA ASP A 36 11.90 -21.26 1.26
C ASP A 36 11.60 -20.05 0.35
N ALA A 37 10.74 -19.13 0.79
CA ALA A 37 10.42 -17.88 0.11
C ALA A 37 11.60 -16.90 0.16
N VAL A 38 12.68 -17.22 -0.56
CA VAL A 38 13.89 -16.40 -0.66
C VAL A 38 13.68 -15.32 -1.73
N GLY A 39 13.42 -14.09 -1.27
CA GLY A 39 13.75 -12.84 -1.97
C GLY A 39 12.86 -12.41 -3.14
N GLY A 40 12.45 -13.33 -4.01
CA GLY A 40 11.72 -13.00 -5.24
C GLY A 40 10.29 -12.49 -5.01
N GLU A 41 9.57 -13.06 -4.05
CA GLU A 41 8.20 -12.65 -3.70
C GLU A 41 8.15 -11.26 -3.04
N TYR A 42 9.26 -10.82 -2.44
CA TYR A 42 9.38 -9.46 -1.88
C TYR A 42 9.46 -8.38 -2.97
N LEU A 43 9.80 -8.72 -4.22
CA LEU A 43 9.70 -7.76 -5.35
C LEU A 43 8.25 -7.36 -5.66
N ALA A 44 7.27 -8.15 -5.21
CA ALA A 44 5.87 -7.76 -5.31
C ALA A 44 5.52 -6.63 -4.34
N LEU A 45 6.20 -6.49 -3.21
CA LEU A 45 5.95 -5.44 -2.22
C LEU A 45 6.04 -4.02 -2.79
N PRO A 46 7.11 -3.60 -3.47
CA PRO A 46 7.19 -2.27 -4.05
C PRO A 46 6.16 -2.04 -5.16
N VAL A 47 5.78 -3.09 -5.91
CA VAL A 47 4.71 -3.02 -6.93
C VAL A 47 3.35 -2.76 -6.28
N PHE A 48 3.01 -3.52 -5.23
CA PHE A 48 1.77 -3.34 -4.47
C PHE A 48 1.75 -2.02 -3.69
N TYR A 49 2.90 -1.57 -3.19
CA TYR A 49 3.05 -0.26 -2.56
C TYR A 49 2.76 0.86 -3.56
N TRP A 50 3.39 0.81 -4.74
CA TRP A 50 3.17 1.80 -5.79
C TRP A 50 1.70 1.82 -6.27
N LEU A 51 1.13 0.63 -6.50
CA LEU A 51 -0.27 0.50 -6.92
C LEU A 51 -1.23 1.02 -5.84
N GLY A 52 -1.00 0.64 -4.59
CA GLY A 52 -1.80 1.05 -3.44
C GLY A 52 -1.75 2.56 -3.20
N GLY A 53 -0.57 3.16 -3.29
CA GLY A 53 -0.39 4.61 -3.22
C GLY A 53 -1.12 5.33 -4.35
N ARG A 54 -0.97 4.86 -5.59
CA ARG A 54 -1.67 5.42 -6.76
C ARG A 54 -3.19 5.38 -6.58
N ILE A 55 -3.74 4.31 -6.01
CA ILE A 55 -5.19 4.18 -5.76
C ILE A 55 -5.64 5.17 -4.68
N MET A 56 -4.94 5.27 -3.55
CA MET A 56 -5.32 6.21 -2.49
C MET A 56 -5.20 7.66 -2.92
N HIS A 57 -4.14 8.01 -3.66
CA HIS A 57 -3.99 9.33 -4.26
C HIS A 57 -5.18 9.68 -5.16
N ASN A 58 -5.61 8.76 -6.03
CA ASN A 58 -6.77 8.98 -6.91
C ASN A 58 -8.09 9.09 -6.13
N ILE A 59 -8.30 8.24 -5.12
CA ILE A 59 -9.52 8.28 -4.29
C ILE A 59 -9.60 9.62 -3.55
N ILE A 60 -8.52 10.03 -2.88
CA ILE A 60 -8.50 11.28 -2.12
C ILE A 60 -8.61 12.48 -3.05
N GLY A 61 -7.94 12.44 -4.21
CA GLY A 61 -8.09 13.44 -5.26
C GLY A 61 -9.52 13.59 -5.75
N PHE A 62 -10.25 12.49 -5.94
CA PHE A 62 -11.68 12.50 -6.28
C PHE A 62 -12.53 13.17 -5.19
N TRP A 63 -12.33 12.81 -3.92
CA TRP A 63 -13.05 13.43 -2.81
C TRP A 63 -12.70 14.89 -2.57
N ARG A 64 -11.49 15.33 -2.95
CA ARG A 64 -11.07 16.73 -2.87
C ARG A 64 -11.74 17.62 -3.92
N GLN A 65 -12.25 17.04 -5.00
CA GLN A 65 -12.92 17.76 -6.09
C GLN A 65 -14.44 17.92 -5.89
N LEU A 66 -15.02 17.15 -4.97
CA LEU A 66 -16.41 17.25 -4.51
C LEU A 66 -16.57 18.32 -3.42
#